data_AF-A0A392SR43-F1
#
_entry.id   AF-A0A392SR43-F1
#
_cell.length_a   1.000
_cell.length_b   1.000
_cell.length_c   1.000
_cell.angle_alpha   90.00
_cell.angle_beta   90.00
_cell.angle_gamma   90.00
#
_symmetry.space_group_name_H-M   'P 1'
#
loop_
_entity.id
_entity.type
_entity.pdbx_description
1 polymer ?
#
loop_
_entity_poly.entity_id
_entity_poly.type
_entity_poly.pdbx_seq_one_letter_code
_entity_poly.pdbx_strand_id
1 'polypeptide(L)' 'MTPVEDEPEAACGLTTRAELIENIWVLGQDVLDGVKYGFDNAVGQLKVLNPTIELNTEGLSMLKRVENGQIII' A
#
# COMPACT_ATOMS: atom_id res chain seq x y z
N MET A 1 8.54 12.15 28.11
CA MET A 1 7.07 12.16 28.25
C MET A 1 6.66 10.78 28.73
N THR A 2 5.72 10.67 29.66
CA THR A 2 5.20 9.35 30.05
C THR A 2 4.28 8.86 28.93
N PRO A 3 4.45 7.63 28.43
CA PRO A 3 3.61 7.09 27.37
C PRO A 3 2.13 7.06 27.75
N VAL A 4 1.26 7.32 26.78
CA VAL A 4 -0.19 7.13 26.93
C VAL A 4 -0.56 5.68 26.64
N GLU A 5 -1.64 5.17 27.24
CA GLU A 5 -2.05 3.75 27.14
C GLU A 5 -2.21 3.26 25.69
N ASP A 6 -2.67 4.14 24.79
CA ASP A 6 -2.87 3.85 23.37
C ASP A 6 -1.77 4.44 22.46
N GLU A 7 -0.58 4.75 23.02
CA GLU A 7 0.53 5.23 22.20
C GLU A 7 0.98 4.12 21.23
N PRO A 8 0.93 4.35 19.91
CA PRO A 8 1.37 3.34 18.96
C PRO A 8 2.86 3.10 19.18
N GLU A 9 3.30 1.85 19.07
CA GLU A 9 4.71 1.47 19.27
C GLU A 9 5.66 2.31 18.41
N ALA A 10 5.24 2.66 17.19
CA ALA A 10 6.00 3.52 16.29
C ALA A 10 6.20 4.96 16.78
N ALA A 11 5.36 5.46 17.69
CA ALA A 11 5.51 6.78 18.31
C ALA A 11 6.27 6.75 19.64
N CYS A 12 6.50 5.56 20.21
CA CYS A 12 7.12 5.40 21.52
C CYS A 12 8.53 6.01 21.55
N GLY A 13 8.74 6.95 22.46
CA GLY A 13 10.04 7.59 22.66
C GLY A 13 10.36 8.74 21.72
N LEU A 14 9.46 9.10 20.79
CA LEU A 14 9.60 10.32 20.00
C LEU A 14 9.40 11.55 20.90
N THR A 15 10.29 12.54 20.80
CA THR A 15 10.30 13.71 21.68
C THR A 15 10.07 15.03 20.95
N THR A 16 10.18 15.01 19.62
CA THR A 16 10.05 16.19 18.77
C THR A 16 9.04 15.99 17.64
N ARG A 17 8.50 17.10 17.14
CA ARG A 17 7.63 17.09 15.95
C ARG A 17 8.39 16.58 14.71
N ALA A 18 9.69 16.83 14.60
CA ALA A 18 10.48 16.39 13.45
C ALA A 18 10.55 14.86 13.38
N GLU A 19 10.86 14.22 14.52
CA GLU A 19 10.90 12.75 14.65
C GLU A 19 9.54 12.11 14.32
N LEU A 20 8.44 12.71 14.78
CA LEU A 20 7.09 12.23 14.44
C LEU A 20 6.79 12.32 12.94
N ILE A 21 7.12 13.45 12.29
CA ILE A 21 6.88 13.62 10.85
C ILE A 21 7.73 12.66 10.03
N GLU A 22 8.98 12.42 10.41
CA GLU A 22 9.85 11.45 9.76
C GLU A 22 9.27 10.03 9.87
N ASN A 23 8.84 9.62 11.07
CA ASN A 23 8.27 8.30 11.29
C ASN A 23 6.97 8.09 10.50
N ILE A 24 6.08 9.10 10.46
CA ILE A 24 4.87 9.07 9.62
C ILE A 24 5.23 8.87 8.14
N TRP A 25 6.30 9.49 7.66
CA TRP A 25 6.71 9.38 6.27
C TRP A 25 7.24 7.98 5.95
N VAL A 26 8.06 7.41 6.83
CA VAL A 26 8.56 6.03 6.71
C VAL A 26 7.40 5.04 6.71
N LEU A 27 6.50 5.12 7.70
CA LEU A 27 5.32 4.24 7.76
C LEU A 27 4.43 4.39 6.53
N GLY A 28 4.24 5.62 6.04
CA GLY A 28 3.49 5.89 4.82
C GLY A 28 4.11 5.20 3.60
N GLN A 29 5.44 5.26 3.48
CA GLN A 29 6.18 4.60 2.40
C GLN A 29 6.09 3.07 2.51
N ASP A 30 6.28 2.51 3.71
CA ASP A 30 6.18 1.07 3.96
C ASP A 30 4.80 0.51 3.60
N VAL A 31 3.73 1.25 3.93
CA VAL A 31 2.35 0.88 3.54
C VAL A 31 2.18 0.89 2.02
N LEU A 32 2.69 1.93 1.34
CA LEU A 32 2.61 2.02 -0.12
C LEU A 32 3.37 0.89 -0.80
N ASP A 33 4.56 0.56 -0.30
CA ASP A 33 5.39 -0.54 -0.82
C ASP A 33 4.73 -1.90 -0.56
N GLY A 34 4.15 -2.10 0.62
CA GLY A 34 3.38 -3.29 0.96
C GLY A 34 2.16 -3.49 0.06
N VAL A 35 1.39 -2.44 -0.21
CA VAL A 35 0.23 -2.50 -1.10
C VAL A 35 0.66 -2.79 -2.55
N LYS A 36 1.72 -2.12 -3.03
CA LYS A 36 2.29 -2.37 -4.36
C LYS A 36 2.73 -3.84 -4.50
N TYR A 37 3.48 -4.33 -3.51
CA TYR A 37 3.93 -5.72 -3.49
C TYR A 37 2.76 -6.71 -3.50
N GLY A 38 1.75 -6.48 -2.64
CA GLY A 38 0.56 -7.33 -2.58
C GLY A 38 -0.19 -7.39 -3.91
N PHE A 39 -0.32 -6.24 -4.58
CA PHE A 39 -0.92 -6.15 -5.91
C PHE A 39 -0.13 -6.90 -6.97
N ASP A 40 1.18 -6.66 -7.07
CA ASP A 40 2.05 -7.33 -8.05
C ASP A 40 2.07 -8.85 -7.84
N ASN A 41 2.08 -9.30 -6.57
CA ASN A 41 1.98 -10.70 -6.21
C ASN A 41 0.63 -11.33 -6.62
N ALA A 42 -0.49 -10.64 -6.37
CA ALA A 42 -1.81 -11.12 -6.79
C ALA A 42 -1.93 -11.23 -8.32
N VAL A 43 -1.40 -10.25 -9.06
CA VAL A 43 -1.29 -10.31 -10.53
C VAL A 43 -0.46 -11.52 -10.98
N GLY A 44 0.68 -11.77 -10.32
CA GLY A 44 1.51 -12.94 -10.57
C GLY A 44 0.75 -14.26 -10.37
N GLN A 45 0.02 -14.39 -9.26
CA GLN A 45 -0.80 -15.57 -8.98
C GLN A 45 -1.90 -15.76 -10.04
N LEU A 46 -2.58 -14.69 -10.47
CA LEU A 46 -3.59 -14.76 -11.51
C LEU A 46 -3.01 -15.25 -12.84
N LYS A 47 -1.80 -14.83 -13.22
CA LYS A 47 -1.12 -15.33 -14.42
C LYS A 47 -0.79 -16.82 -14.33
N VAL A 48 -0.34 -17.29 -13.17
CA VAL A 48 -0.07 -18.72 -12.93
C VAL A 48 -1.34 -19.57 -13.01
N LEU A 49 -2.43 -19.09 -12.43
CA LEU A 49 -3.71 -19.80 -12.40
C LEU A 49 -4.44 -19.81 -13.76
N ASN A 50 -4.09 -18.88 -14.66
CA ASN A 50 -4.72 -18.74 -15.99
C ASN A 50 -3.68 -18.84 -17.11
N PRO A 51 -2.99 -19.99 -17.28
CA PRO A 51 -1.83 -20.09 -18.18
C PRO A 51 -2.17 -19.96 -19.67
N THR A 52 -3.44 -20.07 -20.05
CA THR A 52 -3.91 -19.94 -21.44
C THR A 52 -4.43 -18.54 -21.78
N ILE A 53 -4.49 -17.64 -20.80
CA ILE A 53 -5.01 -16.27 -20.96
C ILE A 53 -3.88 -15.29 -20.67
N GLU A 54 -3.53 -14.47 -21.65
CA GLU A 54 -2.61 -13.35 -21.43
C GLU A 54 -3.36 -12.21 -20.73
N LEU A 55 -3.05 -11.99 -19.45
CA LEU A 55 -3.62 -10.90 -18.68
C LEU A 55 -2.97 -9.56 -19.07
N ASN A 56 -3.75 -8.67 -19.67
CA ASN A 56 -3.35 -7.28 -19.87
C ASN A 56 -3.50 -6.50 -18.55
N THR A 57 -2.38 -5.96 -18.07
CA THR A 57 -2.31 -5.16 -16.83
C THR A 57 -2.02 -3.68 -17.09
N GLU A 58 -1.95 -3.27 -18.36
CA GLU A 58 -1.71 -1.87 -18.72
C GLU A 58 -2.87 -0.98 -18.26
N GLY A 59 -2.53 0.16 -17.68
CA GLY A 59 -3.51 1.15 -17.25
C GLY A 59 -4.16 0.90 -15.89
N LEU A 60 -3.88 -0.24 -15.24
CA LEU A 60 -4.27 -0.50 -13.85
C LEU A 60 -3.70 0.57 -12.91
N SER A 61 -4.51 1.00 -11.95
CA SER A 61 -4.14 2.01 -10.97
C SER A 61 -5.04 1.90 -9.75
N MET A 62 -4.48 2.14 -8.55
CA MET A 62 -5.26 2.19 -7.31
C MET A 62 -6.35 3.28 -7.32
N LEU A 63 -6.16 4.32 -8.13
CA LEU A 63 -7.09 5.44 -8.23
C LEU A 63 -8.21 5.21 -9.26
N LYS A 64 -8.18 4.09 -9.98
CA LYS A 64 -9.13 3.80 -11.04
C LYS A 64 -10.07 2.67 -10.61
N ARG A 65 -11.28 2.69 -11.15
CA ARG A 65 -12.28 1.63 -10.93
C ARG A 65 -12.85 1.13 -12.24
N VAL A 66 -13.55 0.00 -12.17
CA VAL A 66 -14.25 -0.56 -13.33
C VAL A 66 -15.72 -0.15 -13.28
N GLU A 67 -16.19 0.53 -14.31
CA GLU A 67 -17.60 0.81 -14.54
C GLU A 67 -18.00 0.32 -15.93
N ASN A 68 -19.05 -0.51 -16.02
CA ASN A 68 -19.55 -1.06 -17.29
C ASN A 68 -18.46 -1.72 -18.15
N GLY A 69 -17.49 -2.38 -17.52
CA GLY A 69 -16.37 -3.04 -18.21
C GLY A 69 -15.25 -2.11 -18.69
N GLN A 70 -15.29 -0.82 -18.36
CA GLN A 70 -14.25 0.14 -18.68
C GLN A 70 -13.52 0.61 -17.43
N ILE A 71 -12.22 0.88 -17.56
CA ILE A 71 -11.42 1.47 -16.49
C ILE A 71 -11.59 2.99 -16.55
N ILE A 72 -12.10 3.58 -15.47
CA ILE A 72 -12.32 5.02 -15.32
C ILE A 72 -11.53 5.59 -14.13
N ILE A 73 -11.39 6.92 -14.07
CA ILE A 73 -10.85 7.67 -12.93
C ILE A 73 -11.99 7.98 -11.95
#